data_AF-A0A7W3IG72-F1
#
_entry.id   AF-A0A7W3IG72-F1
#
_cell.length_a   1.000
_cell.length_b   1.000
_cell.length_c   1.000
_cell.angle_alpha   90.00
_cell.angle_beta   90.00
_cell.angle_gamma   90.00
#
_symmetry.space_group_name_H-M   'P 1'
#
loop_
_entity.id
_entity.type
_entity.pdbx_description
1 polymer ?
#
loop_
_entity_poly.entity_id
_entity_poly.type
_entity_poly.pdbx_seq_one_letter_code
_entity_poly.pdbx_strand_id
1 'polypeptide(L)'
;MTTEAAKKIKAKRARRPVYLMVRRLVDPATGESVGALVPAHPIDQRLLKERRFNVGREIRAELKQSRNPAFHRLVHAVGALLVDHVDGFDTMTSHDALKRVQREAAVHCEQVEVDLGPMGKALVLQPRSISFDEMDEGEFGELFRGITDYIDRHYISGLTDAVRGEYLLMAGEQRRTA
;
A
#
# COMPACT_ATOMS: atom_id res chain seq x y z
N MET A 1 -34.62 0.99 -4.00
CA MET A 1 -33.80 0.88 -2.77
C MET A 1 -32.45 0.30 -3.14
N THR A 2 -31.34 0.97 -2.85
CA THR A 2 -29.99 0.44 -3.12
C THR A 2 -29.63 -0.64 -2.09
N THR A 3 -29.17 -1.79 -2.58
CA THR A 3 -28.76 -2.93 -1.73
C THR A 3 -27.59 -2.55 -0.82
N GLU A 4 -27.46 -3.24 0.32
CA GLU A 4 -26.32 -3.07 1.25
C GLU A 4 -24.96 -3.23 0.55
N ALA A 5 -24.86 -4.14 -0.42
CA ALA A 5 -23.68 -4.30 -1.27
C ALA A 5 -23.39 -3.03 -2.11
N ALA A 6 -24.42 -2.42 -2.70
CA ALA A 6 -24.26 -1.18 -3.47
C ALA A 6 -23.84 0.00 -2.58
N LYS A 7 -24.32 0.08 -1.33
CA LYS A 7 -23.87 1.09 -0.36
C LYS A 7 -22.40 0.90 0.00
N LYS A 8 -21.94 -0.33 0.28
CA LYS A 8 -20.53 -0.63 0.57
C LYS A 8 -19.61 -0.27 -0.61
N ILE A 9 -20.02 -0.58 -1.83
CA ILE A 9 -19.26 -0.23 -3.04
C ILE A 9 -19.16 1.29 -3.19
N LYS A 10 -20.28 2.01 -2.98
CA LYS A 10 -20.31 3.48 -3.05
C LYS A 10 -19.42 4.13 -1.99
N ALA A 11 -19.47 3.63 -0.75
CA ALA A 11 -18.60 4.08 0.34
C ALA A 11 -17.12 3.83 0.03
N LYS A 12 -16.77 2.65 -0.51
CA LYS A 12 -15.40 2.33 -0.93
C LYS A 12 -14.92 3.25 -2.05
N ARG A 13 -15.75 3.55 -3.05
CA ARG A 13 -15.41 4.48 -4.15
C ARG A 13 -15.23 5.92 -3.66
N ALA A 14 -16.04 6.36 -2.69
CA ALA A 14 -15.90 7.68 -2.09
C ALA A 14 -14.58 7.86 -1.33
N ARG A 15 -14.06 6.78 -0.73
CA ARG A 15 -12.80 6.77 0.03
C ARG A 15 -11.53 6.58 -0.80
N ARG A 16 -11.63 6.16 -2.07
CA ARG A 16 -10.43 5.94 -2.92
C ARG A 16 -9.60 7.23 -3.02
N PRO A 17 -8.27 7.17 -2.96
CA PRO A 17 -7.46 8.33 -3.30
C PRO A 17 -7.66 8.70 -4.76
N VAL A 18 -7.36 9.95 -5.10
CA VAL A 18 -7.26 10.42 -6.48
C VAL A 18 -5.80 10.75 -6.70
N TYR A 19 -5.16 10.03 -7.62
CA TYR A 19 -3.77 10.31 -7.96
C TYR A 19 -3.69 11.44 -8.98
N LEU A 20 -2.82 12.41 -8.68
CA LEU A 20 -2.58 13.57 -9.52
C LEU A 20 -1.11 13.61 -9.91
N MET A 21 -0.85 14.08 -11.13
CA MET A 21 0.48 14.30 -11.67
C MET A 21 0.64 15.77 -12.03
N VAL A 22 1.78 16.37 -11.69
CA VAL A 22 2.11 17.70 -12.16
C VAL A 22 2.51 17.60 -13.64
N ARG A 23 1.76 18.28 -14.52
CA ARG A 23 2.09 18.41 -15.94
C ARG A 23 2.17 19.87 -16.34
N ARG A 24 2.95 20.16 -17.37
CA ARG A 24 2.97 21.47 -18.01
C ARG A 24 1.77 21.59 -18.95
N LEU A 25 0.91 22.56 -18.71
CA LEU A 25 -0.25 22.89 -19.54
C LEU A 25 -0.19 24.36 -19.95
N VAL A 26 -0.89 24.72 -21.01
CA VAL A 26 -1.06 26.12 -21.43
C VAL A 26 -2.32 26.67 -20.78
N ASP A 27 -2.20 27.75 -20.04
CA ASP A 27 -3.36 28.48 -19.52
C ASP A 27 -4.07 29.21 -20.68
N PRO A 28 -5.34 28.89 -20.98
CA PRO A 28 -6.05 29.51 -22.10
C PRO A 28 -6.33 31.01 -21.89
N ALA A 29 -6.29 31.53 -20.65
CA ALA A 29 -6.53 32.94 -20.37
C ALA A 29 -5.29 33.81 -20.64
N THR A 30 -4.09 33.30 -20.35
CA THR A 30 -2.84 34.06 -20.46
C THR A 30 -1.95 33.62 -21.63
N GLY A 31 -2.15 32.40 -22.15
CA GLY A 31 -1.30 31.79 -23.16
C GLY A 31 0.03 31.24 -22.64
N GLU A 32 0.27 31.31 -21.32
CA GLU A 32 1.52 30.88 -20.71
C GLU A 32 1.52 29.40 -20.32
N SER A 33 2.71 28.79 -20.29
CA SER A 33 2.90 27.42 -19.79
C SER A 33 2.99 27.40 -18.26
N VAL A 34 2.05 26.74 -17.61
CA VAL A 34 1.97 26.60 -16.14
C VAL A 34 2.04 25.14 -15.71
N GLY A 35 2.49 24.90 -14.47
CA GLY A 35 2.40 23.58 -13.84
C GLY A 35 0.99 23.35 -13.28
N ALA A 36 0.33 22.27 -13.68
CA ALA A 36 -1.03 21.93 -13.24
C ALA A 36 -1.11 20.48 -12.77
N LEU A 37 -1.89 20.25 -11.71
CA LEU A 37 -2.24 18.90 -11.25
C LEU A 37 -3.32 18.32 -12.16
N VAL A 38 -3.01 17.22 -12.83
CA VAL A 38 -3.95 16.49 -13.67
C VAL A 38 -4.15 15.07 -13.17
N PRO A 39 -5.29 14.42 -13.43
CA PRO A 39 -5.50 13.00 -13.09
C PRO A 39 -4.40 12.12 -13.67
N ALA A 40 -3.81 11.25 -12.84
CA ALA A 40 -2.75 10.34 -13.28
C ALA A 40 -3.29 9.22 -14.17
N HIS A 41 -4.49 8.70 -13.85
CA HIS A 41 -5.13 7.60 -14.59
C HIS A 41 -6.58 7.93 -15.01
N PRO A 42 -7.16 7.20 -15.98
CA PRO A 42 -8.56 7.39 -16.40
C PRO A 42 -9.59 7.25 -15.26
N ILE A 43 -9.28 6.42 -14.26
CA ILE A 43 -10.15 6.24 -13.10
C ILE A 43 -10.15 7.48 -12.19
N ASP A 44 -9.00 8.17 -12.05
CA ASP A 44 -8.88 9.41 -11.28
C ASP A 44 -9.74 10.51 -11.89
N GLN A 45 -9.76 10.62 -13.23
CA GLN A 45 -10.61 11.56 -13.94
C GLN A 45 -12.10 11.30 -13.67
N ARG A 46 -12.52 10.03 -13.66
CA ARG A 46 -13.90 9.64 -13.33
C ARG A 46 -14.23 9.98 -11.87
N LEU A 47 -13.31 9.68 -10.94
CA LEU A 47 -13.49 9.98 -9.52
C LEU A 47 -13.62 11.49 -9.27
N LEU A 48 -12.81 12.34 -9.91
CA LEU A 48 -12.93 13.79 -9.80
C LEU A 48 -14.31 14.29 -10.26
N LYS A 49 -14.79 13.79 -11.40
CA LYS A 49 -16.13 14.13 -11.93
C LYS A 49 -17.24 13.66 -11.00
N GLU A 50 -17.18 12.42 -10.53
CA GLU A 50 -18.15 11.87 -9.58
C GLU A 50 -18.20 12.65 -8.26
N ARG A 51 -17.04 13.13 -7.79
CA ARG A 51 -16.90 13.96 -6.58
C ARG A 51 -17.18 15.44 -6.80
N ARG A 52 -17.49 15.85 -8.04
CA ARG A 52 -17.81 17.23 -8.44
C ARG A 52 -16.65 18.22 -8.22
N PHE A 53 -15.42 17.73 -8.34
CA PHE A 53 -14.23 18.56 -8.44
C PHE A 53 -14.13 19.12 -9.86
N ASN A 54 -14.90 20.18 -10.10
CA ASN A 54 -15.06 20.81 -11.42
C ASN A 54 -14.28 22.14 -11.49
N VAL A 55 -13.99 22.58 -12.71
CA VAL A 55 -13.38 23.90 -12.98
C VAL A 55 -14.23 25.02 -12.37
N GLY A 56 -13.57 26.02 -11.79
CA GLY A 56 -14.22 27.17 -11.17
C GLY A 56 -14.65 26.96 -9.71
N ARG A 57 -14.27 25.85 -9.09
CA ARG A 57 -14.47 25.63 -7.65
C ARG A 57 -13.17 25.68 -6.88
N GLU A 58 -13.20 26.39 -5.76
CA GLU A 58 -12.15 26.29 -4.75
C GLU A 58 -12.24 24.93 -4.05
N ILE A 59 -11.11 24.23 -3.99
CA ILE A 59 -11.01 22.90 -3.38
C ILE A 59 -9.87 22.97 -2.37
N ARG A 60 -10.18 22.71 -1.09
CA ARG A 60 -9.15 22.46 -0.09
C ARG A 60 -8.57 21.07 -0.34
N ALA A 61 -7.28 21.00 -0.64
CA ALA A 61 -6.57 19.76 -0.87
C ALA A 61 -5.44 19.59 0.15
N GLU A 62 -5.35 18.40 0.74
CA GLU A 62 -4.16 17.95 1.44
C GLU A 62 -3.43 16.98 0.51
N LEU A 63 -2.30 17.42 -0.05
CA LEU A 63 -1.53 16.65 -1.01
C LEU A 63 -0.49 15.81 -0.27
N LYS A 64 -0.49 14.50 -0.53
CA LYS A 64 0.56 13.58 -0.10
C LYS A 64 1.23 12.99 -1.35
N GLN A 65 2.55 12.83 -1.31
CA GLN A 65 3.22 12.08 -2.37
C GLN A 65 2.77 10.63 -2.30
N SER A 66 2.35 10.12 -3.46
CA SER A 66 2.25 8.68 -3.68
C SER A 66 3.65 8.11 -3.52
N ARG A 67 3.82 7.10 -2.68
CA ARG A 67 5.13 6.46 -2.46
C ARG A 67 5.61 5.78 -3.72
N ASN A 68 6.87 5.35 -3.74
CA ASN A 68 7.45 4.66 -4.89
C ASN A 68 6.61 3.43 -5.29
N PRO A 69 6.00 3.38 -6.50
CA PRO A 69 5.26 2.21 -6.98
C PRO A 69 6.10 0.92 -7.01
N ALA A 70 7.43 1.05 -7.00
CA ALA A 70 8.34 -0.07 -6.83
C ALA A 70 8.11 -0.82 -5.51
N PHE A 71 7.65 -0.15 -4.45
CA PHE A 71 7.40 -0.78 -3.15
C PHE A 71 6.21 -1.74 -3.19
N HIS A 72 5.14 -1.38 -3.90
CA HIS A 72 4.02 -2.31 -4.10
C HIS A 72 4.49 -3.54 -4.89
N ARG A 73 5.30 -3.33 -5.95
CA ARG A 73 5.88 -4.45 -6.72
C ARG A 73 6.73 -5.36 -5.84
N LEU A 74 7.52 -4.79 -4.93
CA LEU A 74 8.41 -5.53 -4.05
C LEU A 74 7.65 -6.37 -3.01
N VAL A 75 6.63 -5.80 -2.37
CA VAL A 75 5.73 -6.50 -1.43
C VAL A 75 5.08 -7.71 -2.10
N HIS A 76 4.63 -7.56 -3.35
CA HIS A 76 4.10 -8.69 -4.13
C HIS A 76 5.16 -9.71 -4.50
N ALA A 77 6.38 -9.27 -4.87
CA ALA A 77 7.49 -10.17 -5.17
C ALA A 77 7.87 -11.03 -3.96
N VAL A 78 8.00 -10.43 -2.77
CA VAL A 78 8.24 -11.16 -1.50
C VAL A 78 7.13 -12.17 -1.23
N GLY A 79 5.88 -11.78 -1.41
CA GLY A 79 4.75 -12.69 -1.24
C GLY A 79 4.76 -13.85 -2.25
N ALA A 80 5.13 -13.61 -3.51
CA ALA A 80 5.25 -14.65 -4.52
C ALA A 80 6.35 -15.67 -4.19
N LEU A 81 7.52 -15.19 -3.74
CA LEU A 81 8.62 -16.07 -3.34
C LEU A 81 8.25 -17.02 -2.20
N LEU A 82 7.45 -16.55 -1.24
CA LEU A 82 6.94 -17.41 -0.18
C LEU A 82 6.03 -18.50 -0.73
N VAL A 83 5.09 -18.14 -1.60
CA VAL A 83 4.14 -19.08 -2.22
C VAL A 83 4.86 -20.10 -3.10
N ASP A 84 5.89 -19.69 -3.83
CA ASP A 84 6.58 -20.52 -4.82
C ASP A 84 7.64 -21.45 -4.19
N HIS A 85 8.16 -21.12 -3.00
CA HIS A 85 9.33 -21.78 -2.43
C HIS A 85 9.23 -22.22 -0.97
N VAL A 86 8.15 -21.91 -0.26
CA VAL A 86 7.97 -22.29 1.15
C VAL A 86 6.78 -23.22 1.31
N ASP A 87 7.05 -24.43 1.78
CA ASP A 87 6.02 -25.41 2.09
C ASP A 87 4.96 -24.83 3.04
N GLY A 88 3.69 -24.97 2.66
CA GLY A 88 2.56 -24.47 3.44
C GLY A 88 2.14 -23.04 3.12
N PHE A 89 2.75 -22.42 2.10
CA PHE A 89 2.28 -21.17 1.48
C PHE A 89 1.69 -21.39 0.08
N ASP A 90 1.81 -22.58 -0.48
CA ASP A 90 1.49 -22.92 -1.87
C ASP A 90 0.03 -22.66 -2.28
N THR A 91 -0.88 -22.65 -1.30
CA THR A 91 -2.32 -22.41 -1.51
C THR A 91 -2.74 -20.97 -1.25
N MET A 92 -1.80 -20.11 -0.84
CA MET A 92 -2.06 -18.72 -0.49
C MET A 92 -1.84 -17.80 -1.67
N THR A 93 -2.52 -16.65 -1.67
CA THR A 93 -2.13 -15.54 -2.55
C THR A 93 -0.91 -14.83 -1.97
N SER A 94 -0.11 -14.15 -2.79
CA SER A 94 1.05 -13.37 -2.33
C SER A 94 0.69 -12.36 -1.23
N HIS A 95 -0.52 -11.78 -1.30
CA HIS A 95 -1.03 -10.88 -0.28
C HIS A 95 -1.35 -11.61 1.04
N ASP A 96 -1.94 -12.81 0.97
CA ASP A 96 -2.30 -13.57 2.18
C ASP A 96 -1.08 -14.19 2.84
N ALA A 97 -0.11 -14.65 2.05
CA ALA A 97 1.21 -15.09 2.49
C ALA A 97 1.89 -13.99 3.31
N LEU A 98 1.93 -12.76 2.78
CA LEU A 98 2.57 -11.65 3.47
C LEU A 98 1.83 -11.25 4.76
N LYS A 99 0.49 -11.26 4.76
CA LYS A 99 -0.29 -10.98 5.98
C LYS A 99 -0.08 -12.02 7.07
N ARG A 100 0.14 -13.28 6.68
CA ARG A 100 0.51 -14.34 7.61
C ARG A 100 1.88 -14.04 8.24
N VAL A 101 2.89 -13.78 7.42
CA VAL A 101 4.23 -13.43 7.91
C VAL A 101 4.21 -12.18 8.79
N GLN A 102 3.46 -11.14 8.40
CA GLN A 102 3.31 -9.92 9.19
C GLN A 102 2.77 -10.23 10.60
N ARG A 103 1.80 -11.15 10.70
CA ARG A 103 1.23 -11.58 11.98
C ARG A 103 2.24 -12.40 12.80
N GLU A 104 2.91 -13.36 12.17
CA GLU A 104 3.85 -14.25 12.84
C GLU A 104 5.10 -13.49 13.34
N ALA A 105 5.55 -12.50 12.58
CA ALA A 105 6.61 -11.57 12.98
C ALA A 105 6.15 -10.54 14.02
N ALA A 106 4.83 -10.42 14.28
CA ALA A 106 4.22 -9.40 15.13
C ALA A 106 4.60 -7.95 14.74
N VAL A 107 4.89 -7.72 13.46
CA VAL A 107 5.33 -6.41 12.95
C VAL A 107 4.13 -5.61 12.46
N HIS A 108 4.08 -4.35 12.86
CA HIS A 108 3.00 -3.42 12.48
C HIS A 108 1.59 -4.03 12.70
N CYS A 109 1.44 -4.71 13.83
CA CYS A 109 0.19 -5.30 14.31
C CYS A 109 -0.37 -4.46 15.44
N GLU A 110 -1.69 -4.47 15.58
CA GLU A 110 -2.39 -3.87 16.73
C GLU A 110 -3.14 -4.94 17.51
N GLN A 111 -3.26 -4.75 18.82
CA GLN A 111 -4.09 -5.61 19.66
C GLN A 111 -5.54 -5.16 19.54
N VAL A 112 -6.39 -6.07 19.09
CA VAL A 112 -7.83 -5.85 18.96
C VAL A 112 -8.53 -6.80 19.91
N GLU A 113 -9.46 -6.26 20.70
CA GLU A 113 -10.39 -7.07 21.47
C GLU A 113 -11.50 -7.56 20.55
N VAL A 114 -11.55 -8.86 20.31
CA VAL A 114 -12.59 -9.51 19.51
C VAL A 114 -13.58 -10.17 20.46
N ASP A 115 -14.85 -9.79 20.31
CA ASP A 115 -15.96 -10.42 21.00
C ASP A 115 -16.36 -11.72 20.29
N LEU A 116 -16.21 -12.85 20.99
CA LEU A 116 -16.56 -14.19 20.53
C LEU A 116 -17.97 -14.60 20.99
N GLY A 117 -18.77 -13.64 21.46
CA GLY A 117 -20.14 -13.86 21.94
C GLY A 117 -20.16 -14.67 23.24
N PRO A 118 -20.84 -15.84 23.30
CA PRO A 118 -20.95 -16.62 24.54
C PRO A 118 -19.61 -17.18 25.03
N MET A 119 -18.56 -17.17 24.20
CA MET A 119 -17.21 -17.59 24.57
C MET A 119 -16.36 -16.47 25.17
N GLY A 120 -16.93 -15.27 25.35
CA GLY A 120 -16.25 -14.12 25.95
C GLY A 120 -15.41 -13.34 24.94
N LYS A 121 -14.45 -12.56 25.45
CA LYS A 121 -13.61 -11.65 24.68
C LYS A 121 -12.18 -12.18 24.60
N ALA A 122 -11.58 -12.07 23.42
CA ALA A 122 -10.19 -12.47 23.18
C ALA A 122 -9.38 -11.29 22.65
N LEU A 123 -8.18 -11.09 23.18
CA LEU A 123 -7.20 -10.17 22.61
C LEU A 123 -6.46 -10.89 21.49
N VAL A 124 -6.53 -10.35 20.27
CA VAL A 124 -5.83 -10.89 19.10
C VAL A 124 -4.90 -9.84 18.50
N LEU A 125 -3.76 -10.28 18.00
CA LEU A 125 -2.89 -9.46 17.18
C LEU A 125 -3.43 -9.43 15.75
N GLN A 126 -3.88 -8.25 15.33
CA GLN A 126 -4.37 -8.00 14.00
C GLN A 126 -3.35 -7.20 13.19
N PRO A 127 -2.87 -7.74 12.05
CA PRO A 127 -2.04 -6.98 11.13
C PRO A 127 -2.75 -5.72 10.64
N ARG A 128 -2.10 -4.56 10.77
CA ARG A 128 -2.62 -3.33 10.19
C ARG A 128 -2.57 -3.40 8.66
N SER A 129 -3.52 -2.70 8.03
CA SER A 129 -3.56 -2.60 6.58
C SER A 129 -2.27 -1.95 6.08
N ILE A 130 -1.54 -2.65 5.22
CA ILE A 130 -0.40 -2.11 4.47
C ILE A 130 -0.84 -1.19 3.31
N SER A 131 -1.94 -0.46 3.52
CA SER A 131 -2.53 0.41 2.51
C SER A 131 -1.51 1.45 2.09
N PHE A 132 -1.13 1.40 0.82
CA PHE A 132 -0.07 2.18 0.22
C PHE A 132 -0.24 3.70 0.40
N ASP A 133 -1.46 4.17 0.63
CA ASP A 133 -1.79 5.59 0.77
C ASP A 133 -1.86 6.10 2.22
N GLU A 134 -1.80 5.19 3.21
CA GLU A 134 -2.03 5.53 4.63
C GLU A 134 -0.79 5.39 5.52
N MET A 135 0.26 4.69 5.05
CA MET A 135 1.47 4.43 5.84
C MET A 135 2.57 5.48 5.63
N ASP A 136 3.42 5.63 6.63
CA ASP A 136 4.77 6.21 6.80
C ASP A 136 5.99 5.62 6.04
N GLU A 137 7.01 6.40 5.58
CA GLU A 137 8.18 5.84 4.84
C GLU A 137 9.12 5.21 5.84
N GLY A 138 9.23 5.83 7.02
CA GLY A 138 9.80 5.21 8.19
C GLY A 138 8.99 3.99 8.62
N GLU A 139 7.66 4.13 8.78
CA GLU A 139 6.81 3.01 9.21
C GLU A 139 6.89 1.80 8.26
N PHE A 140 6.96 2.05 6.95
CA PHE A 140 7.13 1.01 5.95
C PHE A 140 8.53 0.39 5.99
N GLY A 141 9.58 1.19 6.17
CA GLY A 141 10.95 0.69 6.31
C GLY A 141 11.07 -0.27 7.51
N GLU A 142 10.45 0.08 8.63
CA GLU A 142 10.37 -0.76 9.82
C GLU A 142 9.58 -2.05 9.57
N LEU A 143 8.40 -1.94 8.96
CA LEU A 143 7.58 -3.09 8.56
C LEU A 143 8.37 -4.05 7.65
N PHE A 144 8.99 -3.50 6.61
CA PHE A 144 9.67 -4.29 5.59
C PHE A 144 10.88 -5.01 6.19
N ARG A 145 11.73 -4.30 6.95
CA ARG A 145 12.87 -4.90 7.65
C ARG A 145 12.41 -6.04 8.57
N GLY A 146 11.36 -5.81 9.33
CA GLY A 146 10.82 -6.81 10.25
C GLY A 146 10.28 -8.06 9.55
N ILE A 147 9.57 -7.90 8.42
CA ILE A 147 9.11 -9.02 7.59
C ILE A 147 10.30 -9.80 7.02
N THR A 148 11.28 -9.12 6.42
CA THR A 148 12.42 -9.80 5.80
C THR A 148 13.30 -10.52 6.82
N ASP A 149 13.51 -9.93 7.99
CA ASP A 149 14.27 -10.56 9.07
C ASP A 149 13.58 -11.84 9.58
N TYR A 150 12.24 -11.83 9.66
CA TYR A 150 11.49 -13.01 10.05
C TYR A 150 11.59 -14.12 8.99
N ILE A 151 11.42 -13.78 7.72
CA ILE A 151 11.50 -14.75 6.61
C ILE A 151 12.87 -15.44 6.58
N ASP A 152 13.94 -14.66 6.74
CA ASP A 152 15.32 -15.14 6.72
C ASP A 152 15.61 -16.13 7.85
N ARG A 153 15.00 -15.94 9.02
CA ARG A 153 15.17 -16.80 10.20
C ARG A 153 14.33 -18.06 10.17
N HIS A 154 13.15 -18.02 9.55
CA HIS A 154 12.12 -19.03 9.78
C HIS A 154 11.72 -19.85 8.55
N TYR A 155 11.89 -19.31 7.34
CA TYR A 155 11.40 -20.01 6.14
C TYR A 155 12.50 -20.32 5.16
N ILE A 156 13.32 -19.31 4.83
CA ILE A 156 14.27 -19.41 3.73
C ILE A 156 15.56 -18.71 4.12
N SER A 157 16.62 -19.50 4.34
CA SER A 157 17.98 -18.98 4.42
C SER A 157 18.58 -18.97 3.00
N GLY A 158 18.88 -17.80 2.44
CA GLY A 158 19.70 -17.67 1.22
C GLY A 158 18.97 -17.38 -0.10
N LEU A 159 17.66 -17.65 -0.25
CA LEU A 159 16.89 -17.08 -1.38
C LEU A 159 16.75 -15.54 -1.24
N THR A 160 16.99 -15.07 -0.02
CA THR A 160 17.02 -13.66 0.35
C THR A 160 18.13 -12.89 -0.35
N ASP A 161 19.22 -13.47 -0.87
CA ASP A 161 20.32 -12.63 -1.39
C ASP A 161 20.00 -11.88 -2.69
N ALA A 162 19.31 -12.51 -3.64
CA ALA A 162 18.88 -11.84 -4.89
C ALA A 162 17.76 -10.82 -4.62
N VAL A 163 16.83 -11.16 -3.73
CA VAL A 163 15.64 -10.36 -3.40
C VAL A 163 15.98 -9.22 -2.44
N ARG A 164 16.90 -9.47 -1.50
CA ARG A 164 17.56 -8.46 -0.65
C ARG A 164 18.47 -7.58 -1.49
N GLY A 165 19.13 -8.12 -2.52
CA GLY A 165 19.87 -7.35 -3.52
C GLY A 165 18.97 -6.36 -4.27
N GLU A 166 17.82 -6.82 -4.78
CA GLU A 166 16.83 -5.94 -5.41
C GLU A 166 16.21 -4.94 -4.42
N TYR A 167 15.90 -5.36 -3.19
CA TYR A 167 15.44 -4.46 -2.14
C TYR A 167 16.47 -3.37 -1.80
N LEU A 168 17.74 -3.73 -1.62
CA LEU A 168 18.84 -2.81 -1.32
C LEU A 168 19.07 -1.82 -2.47
N LEU A 169 18.97 -2.27 -3.72
CA LEU A 169 19.02 -1.42 -4.91
C LEU A 169 17.83 -0.45 -5.00
N MET A 170 16.65 -0.84 -4.52
CA MET A 170 15.41 -0.04 -4.58
C MET A 170 15.19 0.88 -3.37
N ALA A 171 15.73 0.53 -2.19
CA ALA A 171 15.62 1.31 -0.95
C ALA A 171 16.58 2.50 -0.87
N GLY A 172 17.42 2.71 -1.90
CA GLY A 172 18.30 3.88 -1.98
C GLY A 172 19.47 3.88 -0.99
N GLU A 173 19.72 2.79 -0.28
CA GLU A 173 20.98 2.62 0.47
C GLU A 173 22.04 2.03 -0.45
N GLN A 174 22.73 2.92 -1.17
CA GLN A 174 24.17 2.71 -1.23
C GLN A 174 24.64 2.67 0.21
N ARG A 175 24.95 1.46 0.70
CA ARG A 175 25.94 1.33 1.77
C ARG A 175 27.17 2.04 1.22
N ARG A 176 27.35 3.31 1.60
CA ARG A 176 28.58 4.06 1.35
C ARG A 176 29.70 3.15 1.84
N THR A 177 30.54 2.74 0.90
CA THR A 177 31.94 2.34 1.09
C THR A 177 32.46 2.56 2.51
N ALA A 178 32.70 1.46 3.22
CA ALA A 178 33.85 1.22 4.08
C ALA A 178 33.92 -0.28 4.37
#